data_AF-A0A832FLS3-F1
#
_entry.id   AF-A0A832FLS3-F1
#
_cell.length_a   1.000
_cell.length_b   1.000
_cell.length_c   1.000
_cell.angle_alpha   90.00
_cell.angle_beta   90.00
_cell.angle_gamma   90.00
#
_symmetry.space_group_name_H-M   'P 1'
#
loop_
_entity.id
_entity.type
_entity.pdbx_description
1 polymer ?
#
loop_
_entity_poly.entity_id
_entity_poly.type
_entity_poly.pdbx_seq_one_letter_code
_entity_poly.pdbx_strand_id
1 'polypeptide(L)'
;MNVSVVGKTVAERLNRARMHFEKAQSSVDKAKLNVGGWTSCFEEVCEGRTEEGRKFLKEAEKELKEAIKILEKEVGQFSLRLPEWAKCELSNLREKSKNLAEDLEFAYDLCIKSRDCKRTSECYTLAELCDKSLKKLYQRIGRMWFDIDYISHWLEEGKTPP
;
A
#
# COMPACT_ATOMS: atom_id res chain seq x y z
N MET A 1 1.54 -8.04 -32.81
CA MET A 1 2.02 -8.52 -31.48
C MET A 1 1.00 -9.52 -30.96
N ASN A 2 1.44 -10.70 -30.57
CA ASN A 2 0.58 -11.78 -30.09
C ASN A 2 0.06 -11.44 -28.67
N VAL A 3 -1.24 -11.60 -28.39
CA VAL A 3 -1.88 -11.25 -27.11
C VAL A 3 -1.18 -11.94 -25.93
N SER A 4 -0.65 -13.16 -26.16
CA SER A 4 0.16 -13.91 -25.19
C SER A 4 1.46 -13.19 -24.78
N VAL A 5 2.13 -12.49 -25.70
CA VAL A 5 3.37 -11.75 -25.39
C VAL A 5 3.06 -10.49 -24.60
N VAL A 6 1.96 -9.82 -24.93
CA VAL A 6 1.50 -8.64 -24.18
C VAL A 6 1.06 -9.02 -22.76
N GLY A 7 0.30 -10.11 -22.61
CA GLY A 7 -0.12 -10.64 -21.31
C GLY A 7 1.07 -10.93 -20.39
N LYS A 8 2.07 -11.66 -20.86
CA LYS A 8 3.31 -11.93 -20.11
C LYS A 8 4.07 -10.66 -19.73
N THR A 9 4.20 -9.71 -20.65
CA THR A 9 4.86 -8.43 -20.36
C THR A 9 4.13 -7.64 -19.27
N VAL A 10 2.79 -7.67 -19.28
CA VAL A 10 1.97 -7.02 -18.25
C VAL A 10 2.09 -7.74 -16.92
N ALA A 11 2.06 -9.08 -16.91
CA ALA A 11 2.27 -9.88 -15.70
C ALA A 11 3.63 -9.60 -15.05
N GLU A 12 4.71 -9.52 -15.84
CA GLU A 12 6.04 -9.14 -15.34
C GLU A 12 6.05 -7.73 -14.69
N ARG A 13 5.33 -6.77 -15.27
CA ARG A 13 5.18 -5.41 -14.70
C ARG A 13 4.36 -5.43 -13.42
N LEU A 14 3.27 -6.18 -13.41
CA LEU A 14 2.43 -6.37 -12.23
C LEU A 14 3.23 -7.01 -11.09
N ASN A 15 4.03 -8.04 -11.38
CA ASN A 15 4.91 -8.68 -10.40
C ASN A 15 5.97 -7.69 -9.85
N ARG A 16 6.44 -6.73 -10.65
CA ARG A 16 7.28 -5.63 -10.13
C ARG A 16 6.51 -4.69 -9.19
N ALA A 17 5.30 -4.28 -9.56
CA ALA A 17 4.44 -3.49 -8.67
C ALA A 17 4.14 -4.23 -7.36
N ARG A 18 3.95 -5.55 -7.43
CA ARG A 18 3.74 -6.45 -6.29
C ARG A 18 4.85 -6.36 -5.26
N MET A 19 6.11 -6.46 -5.71
CA MET A 19 7.27 -6.35 -4.82
C MET A 19 7.29 -5.01 -4.06
N HIS A 20 6.85 -3.92 -4.69
CA HIS A 20 6.73 -2.64 -4.03
C HIS A 20 5.58 -2.61 -3.01
N PHE A 21 4.43 -3.23 -3.31
CA PHE A 21 3.36 -3.39 -2.31
C PHE A 21 3.79 -4.25 -1.11
N GLU A 22 4.51 -5.34 -1.33
CA GLU A 22 5.05 -6.19 -0.26
C GLU A 22 6.00 -5.39 0.66
N LYS A 23 6.91 -4.61 0.07
CA LYS A 23 7.80 -3.71 0.83
C LYS A 23 7.03 -2.67 1.62
N ALA A 24 6.05 -2.02 0.97
CA ALA A 24 5.18 -1.06 1.64
C ALA A 24 4.43 -1.69 2.82
N GLN A 25 3.91 -2.91 2.64
CA GLN A 25 3.22 -3.65 3.70
C GLN A 25 4.15 -3.94 4.88
N SER A 26 5.37 -4.42 4.61
CA SER A 26 6.40 -4.64 5.62
C SER A 26 6.73 -3.34 6.37
N SER A 27 6.88 -2.21 5.68
CA SER A 27 7.14 -0.93 6.32
C SER A 27 5.95 -0.45 7.17
N VAL A 28 4.71 -0.63 6.72
CA VAL A 28 3.52 -0.34 7.54
C VAL A 28 3.47 -1.25 8.77
N ASP A 29 3.88 -2.51 8.66
CA ASP A 29 3.92 -3.42 9.81
C ASP A 29 4.96 -2.98 10.85
N LYS A 30 6.15 -2.59 10.40
CA LYS A 30 7.18 -2.00 11.28
C LYS A 30 6.69 -0.69 11.91
N ALA A 31 5.97 0.15 11.16
CA ALA A 31 5.37 1.36 11.70
C ALA A 31 4.35 1.02 12.80
N LYS A 32 3.48 0.02 12.60
CA LYS A 32 2.53 -0.46 13.61
C LYS A 32 3.21 -0.90 14.90
N LEU A 33 4.31 -1.66 14.80
CA LEU A 33 5.06 -2.12 15.97
C LEU A 33 5.65 -0.95 16.77
N ASN A 34 6.07 0.11 16.08
CA ASN A 34 6.62 1.31 16.71
C ASN A 34 5.52 2.22 17.29
N VAL A 35 4.37 2.30 16.62
CA VAL A 35 3.19 3.09 17.03
C VAL A 35 2.41 2.42 18.16
N GLY A 36 2.34 1.09 18.20
CA GLY A 36 1.74 0.35 19.32
C GLY A 36 2.44 0.61 20.66
N GLY A 37 3.68 1.12 20.63
CA GLY A 37 4.38 1.64 21.79
C GLY A 37 3.91 3.04 22.24
N TRP A 38 3.27 3.83 21.37
CA TRP A 38 2.84 5.21 21.68
C TRP A 38 1.63 5.27 22.60
N THR A 39 0.74 4.26 22.54
CA THR A 39 -0.43 4.19 23.42
C THR A 39 -0.08 3.78 24.86
N SER A 40 1.15 3.31 25.11
CA SER A 40 1.57 2.74 26.40
C SER A 40 2.67 3.54 27.13
N CYS A 41 3.25 4.59 26.54
CA CYS A 41 4.35 5.34 27.15
C CYS A 41 4.30 6.85 26.82
N PHE A 42 4.37 7.70 27.85
CA PHE A 42 4.37 9.18 27.76
C PHE A 42 5.75 9.79 28.11
N GLU A 43 6.84 9.03 28.01
CA GLU A 43 8.21 9.46 28.39
C GLU A 43 9.21 9.36 27.23
N GLU A 44 10.42 9.93 27.40
CA GLU A 44 11.52 10.11 26.41
C GLU A 44 11.86 8.87 25.56
N VAL A 45 11.63 7.65 26.07
CA VAL A 45 11.77 6.38 25.32
C VAL A 45 10.88 6.33 24.07
N CYS A 46 9.82 7.14 24.03
CA CYS A 46 8.92 7.26 22.88
C CYS A 46 9.50 8.09 21.73
N GLU A 47 10.33 9.12 21.97
CA GLU A 47 10.77 10.00 20.87
C GLU A 47 11.52 9.23 19.77
N GLY A 48 12.40 8.30 20.16
CA GLY A 48 13.14 7.43 19.25
C GLY A 48 12.24 6.46 18.46
N ARG A 49 11.31 5.78 19.14
CA ARG A 49 10.34 4.87 18.49
C ARG A 49 9.41 5.63 17.53
N THR A 50 9.11 6.90 17.85
CA THR A 50 8.26 7.75 17.01
C THR A 50 8.96 8.17 15.71
N GLU A 51 10.26 8.47 15.79
CA GLU A 51 11.08 8.81 14.61
C GLU A 51 11.28 7.60 13.69
N GLU A 52 11.49 6.40 14.25
CA GLU A 52 11.57 5.17 13.47
C GLU A 52 10.24 4.83 12.78
N GLY A 53 9.12 4.95 13.49
CA GLY A 53 7.78 4.80 12.90
C GLY A 53 7.55 5.73 11.71
N ARG A 54 7.96 7.01 11.81
CA ARG A 54 7.89 7.97 10.69
C ARG A 54 8.73 7.55 9.50
N LYS A 55 9.96 7.06 9.73
CA LYS A 55 10.83 6.59 8.65
C LYS A 55 10.17 5.44 7.89
N PHE A 56 9.60 4.48 8.61
CA PHE A 56 8.88 3.37 7.97
C PHE A 56 7.65 3.83 7.19
N LEU A 57 6.89 4.80 7.68
CA LEU A 57 5.75 5.35 6.90
C LEU A 57 6.19 6.07 5.63
N LYS A 58 7.30 6.82 5.68
CA LYS A 58 7.90 7.44 4.47
C LYS A 58 8.45 6.40 3.49
N GLU A 59 9.02 5.32 3.98
CA GLU A 59 9.42 4.18 3.15
C GLU A 59 8.21 3.54 2.48
N ALA A 60 7.14 3.28 3.25
CA ALA A 60 5.90 2.77 2.69
C ALA A 60 5.35 3.70 1.60
N GLU A 61 5.37 5.01 1.83
CA GLU A 61 4.92 6.02 0.86
C GLU A 61 5.71 5.95 -0.46
N LYS A 62 7.04 5.87 -0.35
CA LYS A 62 7.92 5.75 -1.51
C LYS A 62 7.62 4.49 -2.31
N GLU A 63 7.50 3.36 -1.64
CA GLU A 63 7.24 2.07 -2.29
C GLU A 63 5.84 2.07 -2.93
N LEU A 64 4.81 2.61 -2.28
CA LEU A 64 3.48 2.75 -2.88
C LEU A 64 3.49 3.66 -4.11
N LYS A 65 4.22 4.77 -4.09
CA LYS A 65 4.34 5.67 -5.24
C LYS A 65 4.98 4.96 -6.44
N GLU A 66 6.01 4.15 -6.23
CA GLU A 66 6.62 3.37 -7.31
C GLU A 66 5.68 2.26 -7.82
N ALA A 67 4.94 1.58 -6.94
CA ALA A 67 3.93 0.61 -7.33
C ALA A 67 2.84 1.25 -8.22
N ILE A 68 2.29 2.39 -7.79
CA ILE A 68 1.29 3.15 -8.53
C ILE A 68 1.85 3.59 -9.89
N LYS A 69 3.08 4.11 -9.93
CA LYS A 69 3.73 4.52 -11.18
C LYS A 69 3.86 3.35 -12.17
N ILE A 70 4.20 2.16 -11.70
CA ILE A 70 4.24 0.96 -12.55
C ILE A 70 2.83 0.64 -13.09
N LEU A 71 1.81 0.64 -12.23
CA LEU A 71 0.43 0.39 -12.65
C LEU A 71 -0.07 1.43 -13.68
N GLU A 72 0.15 2.71 -13.42
CA GLU A 72 -0.36 3.78 -14.27
C GLU A 72 0.40 3.90 -15.60
N LYS A 73 1.73 3.83 -15.54
CA LYS A 73 2.58 4.09 -16.70
C LYS A 73 2.93 2.80 -17.42
N GLU A 74 3.49 1.83 -16.71
CA GLU A 74 4.01 0.63 -17.35
C GLU A 74 2.88 -0.33 -17.73
N VAL A 75 1.87 -0.53 -16.88
CA VAL A 75 0.73 -1.39 -17.24
C VAL A 75 -0.27 -0.64 -18.12
N GLY A 76 -0.54 0.64 -17.81
CA GLY A 76 -1.44 1.49 -18.60
C GLY A 76 -1.11 1.55 -20.09
N GLN A 77 0.17 1.57 -20.47
CA GLN A 77 0.63 1.55 -21.87
C GLN A 77 0.13 0.33 -22.68
N PHE A 78 -0.18 -0.78 -22.02
CA PHE A 78 -0.53 -2.05 -22.66
C PHE A 78 -2.00 -2.41 -22.49
N SER A 79 -2.72 -1.69 -21.62
CA SER A 79 -4.12 -1.95 -21.26
C SER A 79 -5.05 -2.11 -22.46
N LEU A 80 -4.92 -1.27 -23.50
CA LEU A 80 -5.78 -1.33 -24.70
C LEU A 80 -5.64 -2.62 -25.50
N ARG A 81 -4.54 -3.36 -25.32
CA ARG A 81 -4.24 -4.61 -26.04
C ARG A 81 -4.57 -5.86 -25.22
N LEU A 82 -5.11 -5.68 -24.02
CA LEU A 82 -5.51 -6.77 -23.14
C LEU A 82 -6.97 -7.18 -23.38
N PRO A 83 -7.37 -8.39 -22.96
CA PRO A 83 -8.77 -8.78 -22.88
C PRO A 83 -9.58 -7.83 -21.97
N GLU A 84 -10.89 -7.71 -22.22
CA GLU A 84 -11.74 -6.75 -21.50
C GLU A 84 -11.81 -7.01 -20.00
N TRP A 85 -11.83 -8.29 -19.58
CA TRP A 85 -11.77 -8.65 -18.16
C TRP A 85 -10.52 -8.08 -17.47
N ALA A 86 -9.36 -8.18 -18.14
CA ALA A 86 -8.09 -7.71 -17.59
C ALA A 86 -8.06 -6.18 -17.53
N LYS A 87 -8.65 -5.48 -18.50
CA LYS A 87 -8.80 -4.02 -18.44
C LYS A 87 -9.63 -3.58 -17.24
N CYS A 88 -10.75 -4.27 -16.99
CA CYS A 88 -11.62 -3.98 -15.86
C CYS A 88 -10.86 -4.15 -14.53
N GLU A 89 -10.19 -5.29 -14.35
CA GLU A 89 -9.43 -5.57 -13.14
C GLU A 89 -8.27 -4.59 -12.93
N LEU A 90 -7.55 -4.23 -13.99
CA LEU A 90 -6.48 -3.24 -13.93
C LEU A 90 -6.98 -1.83 -13.60
N SER A 91 -8.18 -1.46 -14.09
CA SER A 91 -8.82 -0.20 -13.73
C SER A 91 -9.19 -0.17 -12.26
N ASN A 92 -9.80 -1.25 -11.75
CA ASN A 92 -10.14 -1.41 -10.34
C ASN A 92 -8.90 -1.35 -9.45
N LEU A 93 -7.82 -2.05 -9.86
CA LEU A 93 -6.55 -2.05 -9.16
C LEU A 93 -5.95 -0.64 -9.11
N ARG A 94 -6.02 0.12 -10.20
CA ARG A 94 -5.55 1.50 -10.25
C ARG A 94 -6.33 2.40 -9.29
N GLU A 95 -7.65 2.30 -9.26
CA GLU A 95 -8.47 3.08 -8.33
C GLU A 95 -8.17 2.73 -6.87
N LYS A 96 -8.12 1.43 -6.54
CA LYS A 96 -7.74 0.96 -5.20
C LYS A 96 -6.36 1.49 -4.78
N SER A 97 -5.39 1.53 -5.71
CA SER A 97 -4.03 2.01 -5.44
C SER A 97 -3.98 3.52 -5.13
N LYS A 98 -4.82 4.34 -5.76
CA LYS A 98 -4.92 5.78 -5.46
C LYS A 98 -5.49 6.01 -4.06
N ASN A 99 -6.61 5.35 -3.77
CA ASN A 99 -7.26 5.42 -2.46
C ASN A 99 -6.34 4.92 -1.33
N LEU A 100 -5.37 4.04 -1.65
CA LEU A 100 -4.39 3.54 -0.71
C LEU A 100 -3.31 4.59 -0.36
N ALA A 101 -2.91 5.41 -1.33
CA ALA A 101 -1.97 6.52 -1.09
C ALA A 101 -2.60 7.56 -0.16
N GLU A 102 -3.88 7.89 -0.37
CA GLU A 102 -4.65 8.79 0.50
C GLU A 102 -4.80 8.23 1.92
N ASP A 103 -5.12 6.93 2.04
CA ASP A 103 -5.18 6.24 3.33
C ASP A 103 -3.85 6.30 4.09
N LEU A 104 -2.72 6.16 3.39
CA LEU A 104 -1.39 6.23 4.01
C LEU A 104 -1.08 7.66 4.48
N GLU A 105 -1.37 8.67 3.68
CA GLU A 105 -1.19 10.08 4.05
C GLU A 105 -2.04 10.42 5.28
N PHE A 106 -3.30 9.98 5.29
CA PHE A 106 -4.19 10.12 6.43
C PHE A 106 -3.65 9.43 7.69
N ALA A 107 -3.17 8.20 7.58
CA ALA A 107 -2.57 7.48 8.70
C ALA A 107 -1.32 8.21 9.21
N TYR A 108 -0.45 8.67 8.31
CA TYR A 108 0.74 9.43 8.67
C TYR A 108 0.41 10.72 9.44
N ASP A 109 -0.57 11.48 8.97
CA ASP A 109 -1.05 12.70 9.62
C ASP A 109 -1.60 12.45 11.03
N LEU A 110 -2.41 11.40 11.19
CA LEU A 110 -2.92 11.00 12.50
C LEU A 110 -1.79 10.65 13.45
N CYS A 111 -0.79 9.94 12.95
CA CYS A 111 0.35 9.52 13.74
C CYS A 111 1.22 10.73 14.16
N ILE A 112 1.40 11.75 13.30
CA ILE A 112 2.06 13.00 13.68
C ILE A 112 1.25 13.76 14.73
N LYS A 113 -0.06 13.95 14.50
CA LYS A 113 -0.95 14.68 15.42
C LYS A 113 -1.00 14.03 16.80
N SER A 114 -1.01 12.69 16.84
CA SER A 114 -0.96 11.93 18.09
C SER A 114 0.30 12.23 18.91
N ARG A 115 1.47 12.34 18.27
CA ARG A 115 2.73 12.72 18.94
C ARG A 115 2.70 14.16 19.46
N ASP A 116 2.28 15.10 18.61
CA ASP A 116 2.36 16.54 18.94
C ASP A 116 1.28 16.99 19.93
N CYS A 117 0.36 16.09 20.24
CA CYS A 117 -0.69 16.31 21.19
C CYS A 117 -0.14 16.48 22.61
N LYS A 118 -0.57 17.56 23.28
CA LYS A 118 -0.18 17.91 24.66
C LYS A 118 -1.27 17.60 25.70
N ARG A 119 -2.47 17.21 25.25
CA ARG A 119 -3.64 16.93 26.08
C ARG A 119 -3.94 15.44 26.15
N THR A 120 -3.63 14.83 27.28
CA THR A 120 -3.65 13.37 27.50
C THR A 120 -4.88 12.66 26.90
N SER A 121 -6.11 13.12 27.11
CA SER A 121 -7.33 12.47 26.57
C SER A 121 -7.47 12.53 25.04
N GLU A 122 -7.13 13.68 24.43
CA GLU A 122 -7.12 13.85 22.97
C GLU A 122 -6.00 13.01 22.33
N CYS A 123 -4.87 12.85 23.03
CA CYS A 123 -3.73 12.10 22.52
C CYS A 123 -4.02 10.59 22.45
N TYR A 124 -4.73 10.04 23.44
CA TYR A 124 -5.19 8.64 23.40
C TYR A 124 -6.14 8.39 22.23
N THR A 125 -7.06 9.32 21.97
CA THR A 125 -8.01 9.20 20.85
C THR A 125 -7.27 9.22 19.50
N LEU A 126 -6.32 10.13 19.33
CA LEU A 126 -5.50 10.21 18.11
C LEU A 126 -4.60 8.98 17.93
N ALA A 127 -4.03 8.46 19.01
CA ALA A 127 -3.20 7.26 18.96
C ALA A 127 -4.01 6.02 18.56
N GLU A 128 -5.22 5.85 19.11
CA GLU A 128 -6.13 4.77 18.73
C GLU A 128 -6.58 4.89 17.26
N LEU A 129 -6.85 6.10 16.79
CA LEU A 129 -7.19 6.36 15.38
C LEU A 129 -6.00 6.07 14.45
N CYS A 130 -4.78 6.45 14.82
CA CYS A 130 -3.55 6.12 14.09
C CYS A 130 -3.37 4.58 14.02
N ASP A 131 -3.47 3.85 15.15
CA ASP A 131 -3.36 2.38 15.16
C ASP A 131 -4.43 1.69 14.29
N LYS A 132 -5.70 2.10 14.42
CA LYS A 132 -6.80 1.58 13.57
C LYS A 132 -6.54 1.84 12.10
N SER A 133 -6.06 3.04 11.75
CA SER A 133 -5.77 3.43 10.37
C SER A 133 -4.62 2.60 9.80
N LEU A 134 -3.55 2.38 10.55
CA LEU A 134 -2.42 1.55 10.12
C LEU A 134 -2.81 0.08 9.97
N LYS A 135 -3.64 -0.47 10.86
CA LYS A 135 -4.18 -1.84 10.71
C LYS A 135 -5.01 -1.98 9.44
N LYS A 136 -5.89 -1.02 9.17
CA LYS A 136 -6.70 -1.00 7.95
C LYS A 136 -5.82 -0.88 6.70
N LEU A 137 -4.82 0.00 6.72
CA LEU A 137 -3.86 0.17 5.64
C LEU A 137 -3.09 -1.12 5.36
N TYR A 138 -2.55 -1.78 6.40
CA TYR A 138 -1.86 -3.07 6.26
C TYR A 138 -2.72 -4.13 5.57
N GLN A 139 -3.99 -4.24 5.96
CA GLN A 139 -4.93 -5.18 5.34
C GLN A 139 -5.22 -4.83 3.88
N ARG A 140 -5.39 -3.54 3.57
CA ARG A 140 -5.64 -3.07 2.20
C ARG A 140 -4.45 -3.30 1.28
N ILE A 141 -3.22 -3.03 1.75
CA ILE A 141 -1.99 -3.34 0.99
C ILE A 141 -1.90 -4.84 0.70
N GLY A 142 -2.20 -5.70 1.70
CA GLY A 142 -2.20 -7.14 1.51
C GLY A 142 -3.20 -7.62 0.44
N ARG A 143 -4.38 -6.99 0.37
CA ARG A 143 -5.37 -7.28 -0.68
C ARG A 143 -4.89 -6.85 -2.07
N MET A 144 -4.15 -5.73 -2.17
CA MET A 144 -3.58 -5.28 -3.45
C MET A 144 -2.60 -6.30 -4.03
N TRP A 145 -1.78 -6.91 -3.18
CA TRP A 145 -0.90 -8.00 -3.58
C TRP A 145 -1.71 -9.18 -4.14
N PHE A 146 -2.75 -9.63 -3.42
CA PHE A 146 -3.59 -10.74 -3.90
C PHE A 146 -4.24 -10.46 -5.26
N ASP A 147 -4.80 -9.26 -5.45
CA ASP A 147 -5.40 -8.84 -6.71
C ASP A 147 -4.36 -8.86 -7.86
N ILE A 148 -3.13 -8.45 -7.59
CA ILE A 148 -2.03 -8.49 -8.57
C ILE A 148 -1.67 -9.93 -8.96
N ASP A 149 -1.49 -10.82 -7.98
CA ASP A 149 -1.15 -12.22 -8.26
C ASP A 149 -2.23 -12.89 -9.10
N TYR A 150 -3.50 -12.62 -8.80
CA TYR A 150 -4.63 -13.11 -9.57
C TYR A 150 -4.57 -12.65 -11.03
N ILE A 151 -4.41 -11.34 -11.27
CA ILE A 151 -4.37 -10.80 -12.65
C ILE A 151 -3.15 -11.33 -13.40
N SER A 152 -1.96 -11.32 -12.77
CA SER A 152 -0.71 -11.82 -13.35
C SER A 152 -0.85 -13.29 -13.80
N HIS A 153 -1.37 -14.15 -12.92
CA HIS A 153 -1.53 -15.57 -13.21
C HIS A 153 -2.38 -15.81 -14.47
N TRP A 154 -3.55 -15.19 -14.56
CA TRP A 154 -4.43 -15.37 -15.71
C TRP A 154 -3.89 -14.78 -17.01
N LEU A 155 -3.15 -13.67 -16.92
CA LEU A 155 -2.45 -13.08 -18.07
C LEU A 155 -1.30 -13.97 -18.57
N GLU A 156 -0.59 -14.66 -17.67
CA GLU A 156 0.46 -15.61 -18.02
C GLU A 156 -0.09 -16.88 -18.66
N GLU A 157 -1.20 -17.40 -18.12
CA GLU A 157 -1.91 -18.55 -18.71
C GLU A 157 -2.55 -18.21 -20.06
N GLY A 158 -2.79 -16.92 -20.34
CA GLY A 158 -3.50 -16.46 -21.53
C GLY A 158 -4.96 -16.91 -21.56
N LYS A 159 -5.55 -17.15 -20.39
CA LYS A 159 -6.93 -17.62 -20.21
C LYS A 159 -7.78 -16.55 -19.53
N THR A 160 -9.08 -16.68 -19.71
CA THR A 160 -10.05 -15.91 -18.93
C THR A 160 -10.25 -16.60 -17.57
N PRO A 161 -10.28 -15.84 -16.46
CA PRO A 161 -10.61 -16.41 -15.17
C PRO A 161 -12.01 -17.04 -15.15
N PRO A 162 -12.24 -18.07 -14.32
CA PRO A 162 -13.54 -18.73 -14.15
C PRO A 162 -14.58 -17.84 -13.46
#